data_AF-A0A2A6L9C1-F1
#
_entry.id   AF-A0A2A6L9C1-F1
#
_cell.length_a   1.000
_cell.length_b   1.000
_cell.length_c   1.000
_cell.angle_alpha   90.00
_cell.angle_beta   90.00
_cell.angle_gamma   90.00
#
_symmetry.space_group_name_H-M   'P 1'
#
loop_
_entity.id
_entity.type
_entity.pdbx_description
1 polymer ?
#
loop_
_entity_poly.entity_id
_entity_poly.type
_entity_poly.pdbx_seq_one_letter_code
_entity_poly.pdbx_strand_id
1 'polypeptide(L)'
;MRVQTTIEIFDYWNRIRGAADAPLKSQVEPSAVPHLLQSLFILEAREDGDIVFRLAGTRICDLFGRDLRGERFSSLWAHGQHADIERTAMGVMDHAMPALFNATGYSTVGHQASFEIIMMPLRSSHGACDRLLGAIAPVAAASWLEIVPLELLALDRSRLLPEKFSKVAPAELRPINEIVAGKSIGFGQAMRRVVSQLLSVEAR
;
A
#
# COMPACT_ATOMS: atom_id res chain seq x y z
N MET A 1 11.70 5.81 -5.79
CA MET A 1 11.28 4.41 -5.98
C MET A 1 11.55 4.09 -7.42
N ARG A 2 12.16 2.94 -7.70
CA ARG A 2 12.57 2.53 -9.05
C ARG A 2 12.26 1.07 -9.34
N VAL A 3 12.01 0.26 -8.31
CA VAL A 3 11.77 -1.17 -8.48
C VAL A 3 10.28 -1.45 -8.61
N GLN A 4 9.88 -2.13 -9.68
CA GLN A 4 8.49 -2.37 -10.03
C GLN A 4 7.68 -3.01 -8.89
N THR A 5 8.24 -4.01 -8.20
CA THR A 5 7.60 -4.64 -7.02
C THR A 5 7.23 -3.62 -5.95
N THR A 6 8.13 -2.69 -5.61
CA THR A 6 7.88 -1.67 -4.59
C THR A 6 6.91 -0.59 -5.06
N ILE A 7 6.91 -0.26 -6.37
CA ILE A 7 5.95 0.68 -6.97
C ILE A 7 4.55 0.10 -6.91
N GLU A 8 4.36 -1.13 -7.38
CA GLU A 8 3.05 -1.78 -7.45
C GLU A 8 2.43 -1.98 -6.07
N ILE A 9 3.21 -2.46 -5.09
CA ILE A 9 2.68 -2.66 -3.74
C ILE A 9 2.36 -1.33 -3.06
N PHE A 10 3.13 -0.27 -3.34
CA PHE A 10 2.85 1.07 -2.81
C PHE A 10 1.58 1.66 -3.41
N ASP A 11 1.36 1.48 -4.71
CA ASP A 11 0.12 1.93 -5.36
C ASP A 11 -1.09 1.11 -4.88
N TYR A 12 -0.93 -0.19 -4.66
CA TYR A 12 -1.93 -1.03 -3.99
C TYR A 12 -2.27 -0.50 -2.59
N TRP A 13 -1.26 -0.26 -1.76
CA TRP A 13 -1.43 0.25 -0.40
C TRP A 13 -2.16 1.61 -0.37
N ASN A 14 -1.77 2.53 -1.26
CA ASN A 14 -2.47 3.82 -1.40
C ASN A 14 -3.92 3.66 -1.85
N ARG A 15 -4.20 2.70 -2.74
CA ARG A 15 -5.57 2.43 -3.20
C ARG A 15 -6.47 1.93 -2.05
N ILE A 16 -5.98 1.02 -1.22
CA ILE A 16 -6.78 0.44 -0.12
C ILE A 16 -6.91 1.39 1.08
N ARG A 17 -5.94 2.28 1.32
CA ARG A 17 -6.03 3.27 2.41
C ARG A 17 -7.05 4.37 2.13
N GLY A 18 -7.27 4.70 0.85
CA GLY A 18 -8.16 5.78 0.45
C GLY A 18 -7.71 7.12 1.04
N ALA A 19 -8.57 7.74 1.86
CA ALA A 19 -8.30 9.01 2.53
C ALA A 19 -7.71 8.86 3.94
N ALA A 20 -7.54 7.63 4.44
CA ALA A 20 -6.95 7.40 5.76
C ALA A 20 -5.42 7.39 5.69
N ASP A 21 -4.76 7.72 6.80
CA ASP A 21 -3.30 7.73 6.91
C ASP A 21 -2.68 6.35 6.61
N ALA A 22 -3.38 5.28 6.98
CA ALA A 22 -3.00 3.90 6.68
C ALA A 22 -4.25 3.01 6.52
N PRO A 23 -4.18 1.91 5.74
CA PRO A 23 -5.27 0.95 5.66
C PRO A 23 -5.31 0.08 6.92
N LEU A 24 -6.47 -0.49 7.22
CA LEU A 24 -6.59 -1.58 8.18
C LEU A 24 -5.91 -2.83 7.61
N LYS A 25 -5.28 -3.63 8.47
CA LYS A 25 -4.73 -4.93 8.07
C LYS A 25 -5.79 -5.85 7.45
N SER A 26 -7.05 -5.74 7.86
CA SER A 26 -8.17 -6.52 7.29
C SER A 26 -8.54 -6.12 5.86
N GLN A 27 -8.13 -4.95 5.39
CA GLN A 27 -8.33 -4.50 4.00
C GLN A 27 -7.25 -5.04 3.05
N VAL A 28 -6.17 -5.63 3.57
CA VAL A 28 -5.14 -6.26 2.75
C VAL A 28 -5.65 -7.61 2.26
N GLU A 29 -5.91 -7.68 0.96
CA GLU A 29 -6.37 -8.86 0.23
C GLU A 29 -5.21 -9.47 -0.57
N PRO A 30 -4.66 -10.63 -0.17
CA PRO A 30 -3.54 -11.26 -0.88
C PRO A 30 -3.83 -11.56 -2.35
N SER A 31 -5.08 -11.90 -2.67
CA SER A 31 -5.57 -12.18 -4.02
C SER A 31 -5.51 -10.97 -4.96
N ALA A 32 -5.37 -9.75 -4.44
CA ALA A 32 -5.25 -8.54 -5.26
C ALA A 32 -3.82 -8.32 -5.79
N VAL A 33 -2.81 -8.99 -5.21
CA VAL A 33 -1.38 -8.85 -5.56
C VAL A 33 -0.64 -10.20 -5.58
N PRO A 34 -1.19 -11.25 -6.22
CA PRO A 34 -0.70 -12.62 -6.08
C PRO A 34 0.75 -12.79 -6.53
N HIS A 35 1.17 -12.10 -7.57
CA HIS A 35 2.54 -12.15 -8.11
C HIS A 35 3.58 -11.44 -7.23
N LEU A 36 3.13 -10.58 -6.31
CA LEU A 36 4.02 -9.88 -5.38
C LEU A 36 4.24 -10.68 -4.09
N LEU A 37 3.34 -11.60 -3.72
CA LEU A 37 3.29 -12.26 -2.40
C LEU A 37 4.63 -12.87 -1.97
N GLN A 38 5.37 -13.48 -2.89
CA GLN A 38 6.68 -14.07 -2.62
C GLN A 38 7.73 -13.04 -2.16
N SER A 39 7.55 -11.76 -2.50
CA SER A 39 8.44 -10.65 -2.15
C SER A 39 7.87 -9.74 -1.07
N LEU A 40 6.72 -10.08 -0.47
CA LEU A 40 6.09 -9.30 0.59
C LEU A 40 6.42 -9.85 1.98
N PHE A 41 6.42 -8.98 2.98
CA PHE A 41 6.51 -9.35 4.38
C PHE A 41 5.53 -8.54 5.23
N ILE A 42 5.22 -9.07 6.42
CA ILE A 42 4.50 -8.34 7.46
C ILE A 42 5.38 -8.31 8.70
N LEU A 43 5.65 -7.11 9.19
CA LEU A 43 6.27 -6.91 10.50
C LEU A 43 5.21 -6.54 11.55
N GLU A 44 5.50 -6.84 12.81
CA GLU A 44 4.68 -6.48 13.97
C GLU A 44 5.60 -5.99 15.09
N ALA A 45 5.24 -4.87 15.71
CA ALA A 45 5.86 -4.42 16.94
C ALA A 45 5.35 -5.30 18.10
N ARG A 46 6.28 -5.87 18.86
CA ARG A 46 5.98 -6.54 20.12
C ARG A 46 5.93 -5.53 21.28
N GLU A 47 5.35 -5.95 22.40
CA GLU A 47 5.26 -5.13 23.61
C GLU A 47 6.63 -4.73 24.19
N ASP A 48 7.67 -5.52 23.92
CA ASP A 48 9.05 -5.26 24.31
C ASP A 48 9.79 -4.28 23.37
N GLY A 49 9.11 -3.81 22.32
CA GLY A 49 9.65 -2.89 21.32
C GLY A 49 10.37 -3.56 20.16
N ASP A 50 10.52 -4.89 20.16
CA ASP A 50 11.10 -5.61 19.03
C ASP A 50 10.15 -5.60 17.83
N ILE A 51 10.69 -5.33 16.63
CA ILE A 51 9.94 -5.50 15.40
C ILE A 51 10.30 -6.87 14.80
N VAL A 52 9.28 -7.72 14.66
CA VAL A 52 9.46 -9.09 14.19
C VAL A 52 8.67 -9.39 12.94
N PHE A 53 9.18 -10.33 12.14
CA PHE A 53 8.44 -10.90 11.03
C PHE A 53 7.27 -11.76 11.53
N ARG A 54 6.07 -11.44 11.06
CA ARG A 54 4.89 -12.31 11.18
C ARG A 54 4.70 -13.18 9.97
N LEU A 55 5.10 -12.65 8.82
CA LEU A 55 5.07 -13.33 7.54
C LEU A 55 6.24 -12.81 6.70
N ALA A 56 6.87 -13.71 5.96
CA ALA A 56 7.79 -13.39 4.89
C ALA A 56 7.44 -14.29 3.70
N GLY A 57 7.38 -13.70 2.52
CA GLY A 57 7.19 -14.42 1.27
C GLY A 57 8.37 -15.36 1.01
N THR A 58 8.12 -16.43 0.25
CA THR A 58 9.11 -17.49 0.02
C THR A 58 10.39 -16.96 -0.60
N ARG A 59 10.31 -16.04 -1.57
CA ARG A 59 11.50 -15.43 -2.18
C ARG A 59 12.34 -14.67 -1.16
N ILE A 60 11.72 -14.07 -0.15
CA ILE A 60 12.46 -13.43 0.94
C ILE A 60 13.17 -14.49 1.79
N CYS A 61 12.48 -15.56 2.17
CA CYS A 61 13.11 -16.65 2.91
C CYS A 61 14.30 -17.25 2.15
N ASP A 62 14.16 -17.41 0.83
CA ASP A 62 15.22 -17.91 -0.06
C ASP A 62 16.42 -16.95 -0.10
N LEU A 63 16.19 -15.63 -0.13
CA LEU A 63 17.27 -14.62 -0.05
C LEU A 63 18.13 -14.79 1.20
N PHE A 64 17.58 -15.26 2.32
CA PHE A 64 18.30 -15.40 3.59
C PHE A 64 18.55 -16.86 4.00
N GLY A 65 18.17 -17.81 3.15
CA GLY A 65 18.35 -19.25 3.36
C GLY A 65 17.61 -19.82 4.57
N ARG A 66 16.57 -19.15 5.09
CA ARG A 66 15.83 -19.58 6.29
C ARG A 66 14.42 -18.98 6.35
N ASP A 67 13.52 -19.65 7.08
CA ASP A 67 12.23 -19.04 7.45
C ASP A 67 12.49 -17.86 8.39
N LEU A 68 11.88 -16.72 8.08
CA LEU A 68 12.02 -15.50 8.86
C LEU A 68 10.90 -15.32 9.88
N ARG A 69 9.87 -16.18 9.91
CA ARG A 69 8.76 -16.01 10.86
C ARG A 69 9.25 -16.02 12.30
N GLY A 70 8.94 -14.95 13.02
CA GLY A 70 9.32 -14.76 14.42
C GLY A 70 10.68 -14.11 14.61
N GLU A 71 11.51 -14.01 13.56
CA GLU A 71 12.81 -13.36 13.59
C GLU A 71 12.67 -11.84 13.71
N ARG A 72 13.67 -11.21 14.34
CA ARG A 72 13.76 -9.74 14.41
C ARG A 72 14.08 -9.15 13.04
N PHE A 73 13.44 -8.04 12.70
CA PHE A 73 13.71 -7.34 11.45
C PHE A 73 15.15 -6.85 11.37
N SER A 74 15.67 -6.29 12.47
CA SER A 74 17.07 -5.86 12.59
C SER A 74 18.09 -6.98 12.37
N SER A 75 17.75 -8.26 12.59
CA SER A 75 18.69 -9.39 12.41
C SER A 75 19.15 -9.57 10.96
N LEU A 76 18.42 -9.01 9.99
CA LEU A 76 18.81 -9.03 8.58
C LEU A 76 19.91 -8.01 8.25
N TRP A 77 20.21 -7.07 9.15
CA TRP A 77 21.04 -5.91 8.87
C TRP A 77 22.40 -6.03 9.54
N ALA A 78 23.38 -5.27 9.02
CA ALA A 78 24.68 -5.11 9.66
C ALA A 78 24.53 -4.70 11.14
N HIS A 79 25.30 -5.32 12.03
CA HIS A 79 25.11 -5.17 13.49
C HIS A 79 25.09 -3.71 13.98
N GLY A 80 25.94 -2.85 13.39
CA GLY A 80 25.99 -1.42 13.72
C GLY A 80 24.75 -0.61 13.31
N GLN A 81 23.81 -1.19 12.56
CA GLN A 81 22.62 -0.51 12.05
C GLN A 81 21.33 -0.96 12.75
N HIS A 82 21.38 -1.97 13.63
CA HIS A 82 20.19 -2.58 14.23
C HIS A 82 19.26 -1.55 14.89
N ALA A 83 19.80 -0.66 15.73
CA ALA A 83 19.02 0.36 16.43
C ALA A 83 18.37 1.37 15.47
N ASP A 84 19.05 1.74 14.38
CA ASP A 84 18.53 2.70 13.41
C ASP A 84 17.42 2.09 12.56
N ILE A 85 17.52 0.79 12.23
CA ILE A 85 16.50 0.03 11.52
C ILE A 85 15.23 -0.09 12.36
N GLU A 86 15.34 -0.52 13.62
CA GLU A 86 14.21 -0.63 14.54
C GLU A 86 13.55 0.75 14.75
N ARG A 87 14.35 1.79 15.01
CA ARG A 87 13.84 3.16 15.17
C ARG A 87 13.09 3.66 13.94
N THR A 88 13.60 3.39 12.75
CA THR A 88 12.94 3.82 11.52
C THR A 88 11.62 3.08 11.31
N ALA A 89 11.59 1.77 11.54
CA ALA A 89 10.38 0.99 11.39
C ALA A 89 9.32 1.37 12.46
N MET A 90 9.72 1.67 13.70
CA MET A 90 8.84 2.30 14.70
C MET A 90 8.33 3.67 14.21
N GLY A 91 9.19 4.54 13.69
CA GLY A 91 8.79 5.84 13.16
C GLY A 91 7.78 5.76 12.01
N VAL A 92 7.85 4.73 11.15
CA VAL A 92 6.83 4.47 10.11
C VAL A 92 5.47 4.19 10.73
N MET A 93 5.44 3.43 11.83
CA MET A 93 4.21 3.12 12.58
C MET A 93 3.69 4.35 13.31
N ASP A 94 4.52 5.01 14.11
CA ASP A 94 4.15 6.14 14.96
C ASP A 94 3.64 7.35 14.18
N HIS A 95 4.20 7.59 12.98
CA HIS A 95 3.84 8.74 12.15
C HIS A 95 2.92 8.38 10.98
N ALA A 96 2.56 7.11 10.83
CA ALA A 96 1.82 6.60 9.67
C ALA A 96 2.44 7.02 8.31
N MET A 97 3.76 7.16 8.24
CA MET A 97 4.49 7.62 7.06
C MET A 97 5.34 6.49 6.45
N PRO A 98 5.03 6.01 5.23
CA PRO A 98 5.82 4.97 4.59
C PRO A 98 7.30 5.36 4.43
N ALA A 99 8.19 4.37 4.58
CA ALA A 99 9.61 4.55 4.34
C ALA A 99 10.09 3.65 3.21
N LEU A 100 11.13 4.11 2.52
CA LEU A 100 11.83 3.37 1.50
C LEU A 100 13.32 3.34 1.81
N PHE A 101 13.86 2.13 1.82
CA PHE A 101 15.28 1.86 1.96
C PHE A 101 15.88 1.44 0.63
N ASN A 102 17.08 1.94 0.39
CA ASN A 102 18.02 1.35 -0.55
C ASN A 102 19.11 0.68 0.28
N ALA A 103 19.37 -0.58 -0.03
CA ALA A 103 20.30 -1.41 0.74
C ALA A 103 21.16 -2.26 -0.20
N THR A 104 22.35 -2.63 0.26
CA THR A 104 23.22 -3.60 -0.40
C THR A 104 23.22 -4.88 0.41
N GLY A 105 22.84 -6.00 -0.21
CA GLY A 105 22.94 -7.34 0.36
C GLY A 105 24.30 -7.96 0.07
N TYR A 106 24.86 -8.64 1.07
CA TYR A 106 26.15 -9.31 1.01
C TYR A 106 25.97 -10.80 1.31
N SER A 107 26.60 -11.67 0.52
CA SER A 107 26.70 -13.10 0.83
C SER A 107 28.03 -13.44 1.49
N THR A 108 28.09 -14.62 2.12
CA THR A 108 29.30 -15.15 2.78
C THR A 108 30.47 -15.40 1.82
N VAL A 109 30.18 -15.54 0.52
CA VAL A 109 31.19 -15.74 -0.55
C VAL A 109 31.50 -14.44 -1.31
N GLY A 110 31.08 -13.29 -0.78
CA GLY A 110 31.45 -11.97 -1.28
C GLY A 110 30.59 -11.43 -2.43
N HIS A 111 29.48 -12.09 -2.77
CA HIS A 111 28.56 -11.55 -3.78
C HIS A 111 27.79 -10.36 -3.20
N GLN A 112 27.44 -9.40 -4.07
CA GLN A 112 26.70 -8.21 -3.69
C GLN A 112 25.54 -7.94 -4.66
N ALA A 113 24.41 -7.50 -4.12
CA ALA A 113 23.26 -7.05 -4.91
C ALA A 113 22.57 -5.87 -4.21
N SER A 114 22.09 -4.91 -4.98
CA SER A 114 21.32 -3.79 -4.45
C SER A 114 19.83 -4.14 -4.38
N PHE A 115 19.17 -3.66 -3.33
CA PHE A 115 17.76 -3.89 -3.05
C PHE A 115 17.01 -2.56 -2.82
N GLU A 116 15.73 -2.57 -3.17
CA GLU A 116 14.77 -1.57 -2.71
C GLU A 116 13.82 -2.27 -1.73
N ILE A 117 13.68 -1.70 -0.52
CA ILE A 117 12.82 -2.22 0.54
C ILE A 117 11.84 -1.13 0.92
N ILE A 118 10.54 -1.43 0.88
CA ILE A 118 9.49 -0.50 1.28
C ILE A 118 8.82 -1.00 2.56
N MET A 119 8.49 -0.08 3.46
CA MET A 119 7.72 -0.33 4.67
C MET A 119 6.57 0.65 4.72
N MET A 120 5.36 0.12 4.89
CA MET A 120 4.12 0.90 4.89
C MET A 120 3.29 0.49 6.11
N PRO A 121 2.74 1.45 6.86
CA PRO A 121 1.99 1.14 8.08
C PRO A 121 0.67 0.47 7.76
N LEU A 122 0.25 -0.43 8.66
CA LEU A 122 -1.07 -1.02 8.71
C LEU A 122 -1.67 -0.77 10.08
N ARG A 123 -2.97 -0.46 10.11
CA ARG A 123 -3.72 -0.31 11.36
C ARG A 123 -4.33 -1.63 11.81
N SER A 124 -4.35 -1.86 13.11
CA SER A 124 -5.18 -2.89 13.73
C SER A 124 -6.64 -2.45 13.81
N SER A 125 -7.52 -3.37 14.22
CA SER A 125 -8.93 -3.07 14.51
C SER A 125 -9.10 -2.02 15.62
N HIS A 126 -8.08 -1.83 16.47
CA HIS A 126 -8.07 -0.81 17.52
C HIS A 126 -7.60 0.56 17.03
N GLY A 127 -7.25 0.69 15.74
CA GLY A 127 -6.87 1.95 15.10
C GLY A 127 -5.38 2.30 15.21
N ALA A 128 -4.62 1.63 16.07
CA ALA A 128 -3.17 1.81 16.17
C ALA A 128 -2.43 1.23 14.96
N CYS A 129 -1.38 1.91 14.51
CA CYS A 129 -0.43 1.37 13.54
C CYS A 129 0.57 0.48 14.30
N ASP A 130 0.33 -0.84 14.33
CA ASP A 130 1.17 -1.81 15.06
C ASP A 130 1.86 -2.82 14.14
N ARG A 131 1.64 -2.67 12.82
CA ARG A 131 2.13 -3.57 11.79
C ARG A 131 2.66 -2.79 10.60
N LEU A 132 3.60 -3.40 9.90
CA LEU A 132 4.11 -2.91 8.62
C LEU A 132 3.83 -3.95 7.55
N LEU A 133 3.22 -3.52 6.44
CA LEU A 133 3.31 -4.23 5.17
C LEU A 133 4.59 -3.77 4.48
N GLY A 134 5.41 -4.70 4.04
CA GLY A 134 6.60 -4.35 3.28
C GLY A 134 6.89 -5.27 2.11
N ALA A 135 7.83 -4.84 1.29
CA ALA A 135 8.37 -5.64 0.21
C ALA A 135 9.88 -5.43 0.11
N ILE A 136 10.59 -6.49 -0.30
CA ILE A 136 12.01 -6.45 -0.64
C ILE A 136 12.18 -7.00 -2.05
N ALA A 137 12.88 -6.25 -2.90
CA ALA A 137 13.16 -6.69 -4.25
C ALA A 137 14.54 -6.21 -4.71
N PRO A 138 15.28 -7.05 -5.46
CA PRO A 138 16.56 -6.65 -6.02
C PRO A 138 16.33 -5.59 -7.10
N VAL A 139 17.26 -4.63 -7.19
CA VAL A 139 17.25 -3.55 -8.19
C VAL A 139 17.53 -4.10 -9.60
N ALA A 140 18.35 -5.14 -9.68
CA ALA A 140 18.66 -5.85 -10.92
C ALA A 140 18.61 -7.36 -10.69
N ALA A 141 18.30 -8.12 -11.74
CA ALA A 141 18.37 -9.57 -11.67
C ALA A 141 19.82 -10.03 -11.41
N ALA A 142 20.00 -10.96 -10.49
CA ALA A 142 21.28 -11.58 -10.21
C ALA A 142 21.07 -13.08 -10.03
N SER A 143 21.69 -13.88 -10.90
CA SER A 143 21.48 -15.34 -10.97
C SER A 143 21.86 -16.08 -9.70
N TRP A 144 22.73 -15.50 -8.88
CA TRP A 144 23.19 -16.13 -7.63
C TRP A 144 22.21 -15.97 -6.48
N LEU A 145 21.25 -15.03 -6.53
CA LEU A 145 20.33 -14.75 -5.42
C LEU A 145 19.40 -15.91 -5.06
N GLU A 146 19.27 -16.90 -5.96
CA GLU A 146 18.47 -18.11 -5.75
C GLU A 146 19.32 -19.31 -5.28
N ILE A 147 20.65 -19.14 -5.20
CA ILE A 147 21.61 -20.23 -4.94
C ILE A 147 22.41 -19.94 -3.67
N VAL A 148 22.81 -18.68 -3.48
CA VAL A 148 23.68 -18.26 -2.39
C VAL A 148 22.93 -17.26 -1.51
N PRO A 149 22.66 -17.60 -0.24
CA PRO A 149 21.93 -16.73 0.66
C PRO A 149 22.75 -15.50 1.03
N LEU A 150 22.04 -14.41 1.31
CA LEU A 150 22.55 -13.22 1.96
C LEU A 150 22.90 -13.54 3.42
N GLU A 151 24.07 -13.07 3.82
CA GLU A 151 24.48 -13.00 5.22
C GLU A 151 23.84 -11.79 5.90
N LEU A 152 23.85 -10.62 5.24
CA LEU A 152 23.30 -9.39 5.77
C LEU A 152 22.91 -8.39 4.68
N LEU A 153 22.15 -7.38 5.09
CA LEU A 153 21.89 -6.13 4.39
C LEU A 153 22.67 -4.99 5.06
N ALA A 154 23.25 -4.11 4.27
CA ALA A 154 23.72 -2.80 4.71
C ALA A 154 22.78 -1.72 4.16
N LEU A 155 22.26 -0.86 5.04
CA LEU A 155 21.48 0.29 4.65
C LEU A 155 22.37 1.34 3.99
N ASP A 156 22.08 1.66 2.72
CA ASP A 156 22.77 2.71 1.97
C ASP A 156 22.07 4.06 2.15
N ARG A 157 20.73 4.04 2.12
CA ARG A 157 19.90 5.24 2.22
C ARG A 157 18.50 4.89 2.74
N SER A 158 17.98 5.71 3.63
CA SER A 158 16.57 5.75 3.98
C SER A 158 15.91 7.07 3.51
N ARG A 159 14.62 7.00 3.17
CA ARG A 159 13.78 8.19 2.94
C ARG A 159 12.33 7.90 3.32
N LEU A 160 11.68 8.88 3.92
CA LEU A 160 10.23 8.87 4.04
C LEU A 160 9.60 9.16 2.67
N LEU A 161 8.49 8.50 2.39
CA LEU A 161 7.71 8.76 1.19
C LEU A 161 6.64 9.79 1.55
N PRO A 162 6.64 10.97 0.90
CA PRO A 162 5.62 11.97 1.15
C PRO A 162 4.25 11.40 0.79
N GLU A 163 3.21 11.88 1.47
CA GLU A 163 1.85 11.54 1.11
C GLU A 163 1.62 11.88 -0.36
N LYS A 164 1.25 10.86 -1.16
CA LYS A 164 0.45 11.14 -2.35
C LYS A 164 -0.89 11.60 -1.78
N PHE A 165 -1.09 12.91 -1.62
CA PHE A 165 -2.44 13.45 -1.53
C PHE A 165 -3.15 12.96 -2.78
N SER A 166 -3.99 11.94 -2.65
CA SER A 166 -5.01 11.67 -3.63
C SER A 166 -5.73 13.00 -3.79
N LYS A 167 -5.55 13.68 -4.92
CA LYS A 167 -6.43 14.76 -5.32
C LYS A 167 -7.83 14.15 -5.39
N VAL A 168 -8.53 14.12 -4.27
CA VAL A 168 -9.98 14.20 -4.30
C VAL A 168 -10.19 15.57 -4.92
N ALA A 169 -10.49 15.62 -6.21
CA ALA A 169 -11.07 16.81 -6.79
C ALA A 169 -12.20 17.19 -5.83
N PRO A 170 -12.24 18.41 -5.28
CA PRO A 170 -13.36 18.82 -4.45
C PRO A 170 -14.60 18.49 -5.26
N ALA A 171 -15.48 17.64 -4.72
CA ALA A 171 -16.81 17.52 -5.30
C ALA A 171 -17.32 18.96 -5.37
N GLU A 172 -17.50 19.47 -6.59
CA GLU A 172 -18.03 20.82 -6.78
C GLU A 172 -19.29 20.90 -5.93
N LEU A 173 -19.21 21.70 -4.86
CA LEU A 173 -20.36 22.04 -4.04
C LEU A 173 -21.29 22.80 -4.98
N ARG A 174 -22.19 22.07 -5.65
CA ARG A 174 -23.28 22.72 -6.38
C ARG A 174 -24.06 23.52 -5.34
N PRO A 175 -24.25 24.83 -5.54
CA PRO A 175 -25.03 25.62 -4.62
C PRO A 175 -26.44 25.01 -4.51
N ILE A 176 -26.93 24.87 -3.29
CA ILE A 176 -28.25 24.29 -2.93
C ILE A 176 -29.40 24.90 -3.76
N ASN A 177 -29.21 26.13 -4.27
CA ASN A 177 -30.18 26.84 -5.10
C ASN A 177 -30.48 26.19 -6.47
N GLU A 178 -29.63 25.30 -6.99
CA GLU A 178 -29.94 24.58 -8.25
C GLU A 178 -30.87 23.37 -8.05
N ILE A 179 -31.00 22.85 -6.83
CA ILE A 179 -31.82 21.66 -6.54
C ILE A 179 -33.31 22.03 -6.41
N VAL A 180 -33.62 23.28 -6.05
CA VAL A 180 -35.00 23.76 -5.81
C VAL A 180 -35.68 24.28 -7.09
N ALA A 181 -34.93 24.54 -8.16
CA ALA A 181 -35.44 25.14 -9.39
C ALA A 181 -35.52 24.16 -10.57
N GLY A 182 -36.21 23.03 -10.43
CA GLY A 182 -36.34 22.14 -11.58
C GLY A 182 -37.05 20.80 -11.42
N LYS A 183 -38.33 20.82 -11.03
CA LYS A 183 -39.44 20.03 -11.63
C LYS A 183 -40.58 19.84 -10.62
N SER A 184 -41.42 20.86 -10.52
CA SER A 184 -42.84 20.70 -10.20
C SER A 184 -43.66 21.28 -11.36
N ILE A 185 -43.78 20.52 -12.44
CA ILE A 185 -44.78 20.73 -13.50
C ILE A 185 -45.23 19.31 -13.84
N GLY A 186 -46.43 18.84 -13.55
CA GLY A 186 -47.70 19.53 -13.42
C GLY A 186 -48.67 18.72 -14.28
N PHE A 187 -49.31 17.71 -13.67
CA PHE A 187 -50.19 16.71 -14.29
C PHE A 187 -51.41 17.33 -15.04
N GLY A 188 -51.58 18.65 -15.00
CA GLY A 188 -52.66 19.39 -15.66
C GLY A 188 -52.38 19.85 -17.11
N GLN A 189 -51.16 19.70 -17.64
CA GLN A 189 -50.87 20.12 -19.03
C GLN A 189 -50.95 19.01 -20.08
N ALA A 190 -51.04 17.73 -19.68
CA ALA A 190 -51.16 16.61 -20.62
C ALA A 190 -52.59 16.36 -21.13
N MET A 191 -53.62 16.95 -20.50
CA MET A 191 -55.03 16.75 -20.86
C MET A 191 -55.57 17.71 -21.94
N ARG A 192 -54.78 18.68 -22.41
CA ARG A 192 -55.18 19.59 -23.51
C ARG A 192 -54.83 19.08 -24.92
N ARG A 193 -54.05 17.99 -25.02
CA ARG A 193 -53.61 17.46 -26.33
C ARG A 193 -54.53 16.39 -26.93
N VAL A 194 -55.49 15.87 -26.16
CA VAL A 194 -56.41 14.81 -26.64
C VAL A 194 -57.77 15.38 -27.12
N VAL A 195 -58.12 16.62 -26.75
CA VAL A 195 -59.41 17.23 -27.17
C VAL A 195 -59.32 18.00 -28.50
N SER A 196 -58.13 18.32 -29.01
CA SER A 196 -57.98 18.95 -30.34
C SER A 196 -57.83 17.96 -31.50
N GLN A 197 -57.75 16.65 -31.23
CA GLN A 197 -57.67 15.60 -32.27
C GLN A 197 -59.01 14.90 -32.54
N LEU A 198 -60.06 15.19 -31.77
CA LEU A 198 -61.40 14.58 -31.92
C LEU A 198 -62.46 15.50 -32.55
N LEU A 199 -62.10 16.74 -32.93
CA LEU A 199 -63.02 17.71 -33.56
C LEU A 199 -62.66 18.04 -35.02
N SER A 200 -61.91 17.19 -35.72
CA SER A 200 -61.52 17.42 -37.11
C SER A 200 -61.80 16.24 -38.05
N VAL A 201 -62.64 15.28 -37.66
CA VAL A 201 -63.01 14.12 -38.49
C VAL A 201 -64.46 14.18 -39.03
N GLU A 202 -65.26 15.19 -38.69
CA GLU A 202 -66.57 15.43 -39.34
C GLU A 202 -66.54 16.68 -40.22
N ALA A 203 -65.88 16.58 -41.37
CA ALA A 203 -66.18 17.39 -42.56
C ALA A 203 -65.38 16.87 -43.77
N ARG A 204 -65.82 15.75 -44.34
CA ARG A 204 -65.76 15.47 -45.78
C ARG A 204 -66.57 14.24 -46.14
#